data_AF-A0A2E0U3S0-F1
#
_entry.id   AF-A0A2E0U3S0-F1
#
_cell.length_a   1.000
_cell.length_b   1.000
_cell.length_c   1.000
_cell.angle_alpha   90.00
_cell.angle_beta   90.00
_cell.angle_gamma   90.00
#
_symmetry.space_group_name_H-M   'P 1'
#
loop_
_entity.id
_entity.type
_entity.pdbx_description
1 polymer ?
#
loop_
_entity_poly.entity_id
_entity_poly.type
_entity_poly.pdbx_seq_one_letter_code
_entity_poly.pdbx_strand_id
1 'polypeptide(L)'
;MTDSGTTSDDASVASSTNESGGPEITPSKVKTGAGLHALRATVLSFLDRPIDFYPRLEAKVRSVPSDEIVNRFYNPKHGVMAAWAKIDPNDSNLDKAVDLAKASLQEAKAQTEYQDQKATRLLTVSTFLTALAGAFFASFSTNYPLRNLQDQVGAEWWLLSATYISFLLFILLSLGGALVTFHASRTRFKYPSEATVDSQSGRARSFLFFREIIGVTPEGWANSFVNVGESTGTMTVEINPMLKVEYLKNYVSEAYLVAAKTAEKLRYLQPAQSLLSYALRCLIVYVMLLGYVLTCVEPTKPTPQPTEVEMIGGTLHVDALIERSQTPTQQPTPTKKTDPEQ
;
A
#
# COMPACT_ATOMS: atom_id res chain seq x y z
N MET A 1 8.87 62.23 56.99
CA MET A 1 8.98 61.37 55.81
C MET A 1 7.94 61.85 54.81
N THR A 2 8.37 62.85 54.06
CA THR A 2 7.81 63.47 52.85
C THR A 2 8.04 62.50 51.67
N ASP A 3 7.43 62.54 50.48
CA ASP A 3 6.48 63.44 49.81
C ASP A 3 5.94 62.71 48.55
N SER A 4 4.83 63.24 48.02
CA SER A 4 4.34 63.31 46.61
C SER A 4 5.02 62.50 45.48
N GLY A 5 4.27 61.82 44.61
CA GLY A 5 3.60 62.42 43.42
C GLY A 5 4.54 62.26 42.20
N THR A 6 4.15 61.71 41.05
CA THR A 6 3.59 62.47 39.91
C THR A 6 3.34 61.49 38.75
N THR A 7 2.23 61.69 38.05
CA THR A 7 1.86 61.15 36.73
C THR A 7 2.78 61.64 35.61
N SER A 8 2.95 60.85 34.55
CA SER A 8 3.47 61.35 33.26
C SER A 8 2.92 60.49 32.12
N ASP A 9 2.14 61.16 31.28
CA ASP A 9 1.67 60.74 29.97
C ASP A 9 2.79 60.77 28.92
N ASP A 10 2.45 60.19 27.77
CA ASP A 10 2.81 60.59 26.40
C ASP A 10 3.82 59.79 25.56
N ALA A 11 3.44 59.77 24.28
CA ALA A 11 4.24 59.68 23.06
C ALA A 11 4.37 58.30 22.39
N SER A 12 3.31 57.97 21.65
CA SER A 12 3.34 57.67 20.20
C SER A 12 4.70 57.25 19.60
N VAL A 13 4.86 55.95 19.39
CA VAL A 13 5.83 55.42 18.40
C VAL A 13 5.02 55.00 17.17
N ALA A 14 5.04 55.87 16.15
CA ALA A 14 4.56 55.55 14.82
C ALA A 14 5.53 54.55 14.16
N SER A 15 5.23 53.26 14.29
CA SER A 15 5.83 52.21 13.48
C SER A 15 5.22 52.28 12.08
N SER A 16 5.94 52.91 11.17
CA SER A 16 5.68 52.87 9.72
C SER A 16 6.08 51.49 9.19
N THR A 17 5.21 50.50 9.39
CA THR A 17 5.25 49.22 8.69
C THR A 17 4.94 49.50 7.22
N ASN A 18 5.97 49.46 6.38
CA ASN A 18 5.84 49.38 4.94
C ASN A 18 5.13 48.05 4.60
N GLU A 19 3.79 48.08 4.55
CA GLU A 19 2.98 47.04 3.94
C GLU A 19 3.23 47.07 2.43
N SER A 20 4.29 46.37 2.01
CA SER A 20 4.39 45.84 0.66
C SER A 20 3.23 44.87 0.48
N GLY A 21 2.11 45.39 -0.06
CA GLY A 21 0.89 44.66 -0.42
C GLY A 21 1.17 43.59 -1.47
N GLY A 22 1.80 42.50 -1.05
CA GLY A 22 1.70 41.22 -1.73
C GLY A 22 0.26 40.74 -1.60
N PRO A 23 -0.34 40.17 -2.67
CA PRO A 23 -1.70 39.67 -2.60
C PRO A 23 -1.82 38.71 -1.43
N GLU A 24 -2.74 39.00 -0.51
CA GLU A 24 -3.06 38.14 0.62
C GLU A 24 -3.57 36.81 0.07
N ILE A 25 -2.69 35.81 -0.03
CA ILE A 25 -3.05 34.47 -0.46
C ILE A 25 -3.82 33.84 0.69
N THR A 26 -5.12 34.09 0.70
CA THR A 26 -6.04 33.41 1.63
C THR A 26 -5.92 31.90 1.36
N PRO A 27 -5.60 31.09 2.39
CA PRO A 27 -5.42 29.65 2.21
C PRO A 27 -6.77 29.02 1.85
N SER A 28 -7.01 28.84 0.54
CA SER A 28 -8.22 28.18 0.08
C SER A 28 -8.15 26.69 0.47
N LYS A 29 -9.20 26.17 1.11
CA LYS A 29 -9.33 24.73 1.35
C LYS A 29 -9.49 24.03 0.01
N VAL A 30 -8.40 23.46 -0.48
CA VAL A 30 -8.36 22.72 -1.74
C VAL A 30 -9.18 21.44 -1.59
N LYS A 31 -10.35 21.40 -2.24
CA LYS A 31 -11.09 20.14 -2.42
C LYS A 31 -10.36 19.30 -3.46
N THR A 32 -9.53 18.37 -3.01
CA THR A 32 -8.71 17.51 -3.88
C THR A 32 -9.52 16.54 -4.77
N GLY A 33 -10.85 16.50 -4.65
CA GLY A 33 -11.71 15.60 -5.44
C GLY A 33 -11.40 14.11 -5.23
N ALA A 34 -10.72 13.78 -4.12
CA ALA A 34 -10.14 12.47 -3.86
C ALA A 34 -11.16 11.39 -3.43
N GLY A 35 -12.44 11.71 -3.31
CA GLY A 35 -13.45 10.73 -2.91
C GLY A 35 -13.65 9.63 -3.95
N LEU A 36 -13.05 8.46 -3.74
CA LEU A 36 -13.35 7.26 -4.52
C LEU A 36 -14.30 6.37 -3.71
N HIS A 37 -15.49 6.12 -4.24
CA HIS A 37 -16.46 5.25 -3.59
C HIS A 37 -15.91 3.82 -3.45
N ALA A 38 -16.15 3.16 -2.31
CA ALA A 38 -15.59 1.84 -1.99
C ALA A 38 -15.84 0.80 -3.08
N LEU A 39 -17.09 0.65 -3.53
CA LEU A 39 -17.45 -0.29 -4.60
C LEU A 39 -16.71 0.00 -5.91
N ARG A 40 -16.56 1.27 -6.27
CA ARG A 40 -15.83 1.67 -7.48
C ARG A 40 -14.34 1.36 -7.33
N ALA A 41 -13.77 1.59 -6.16
CA ALA A 41 -12.39 1.23 -5.86
C ALA A 41 -12.18 -0.29 -6.02
N THR A 42 -13.06 -1.11 -5.44
CA THR A 42 -12.98 -2.57 -5.55
C THR A 42 -13.07 -3.05 -7.00
N VAL A 43 -14.04 -2.56 -7.78
CA VAL A 43 -14.19 -2.95 -9.18
C VAL A 43 -12.99 -2.51 -10.02
N LEU A 44 -12.49 -1.29 -9.82
CA LEU A 44 -11.30 -0.80 -10.54
C LEU A 44 -10.04 -1.59 -10.19
N SER A 45 -9.86 -1.92 -8.90
CA SER A 45 -8.77 -2.76 -8.43
C SER A 45 -8.84 -4.18 -8.98
N PHE A 46 -10.05 -4.75 -9.05
CA PHE A 46 -10.29 -6.08 -9.62
C PHE A 46 -9.98 -6.13 -11.13
N LEU A 47 -10.37 -5.09 -11.87
CA LEU A 47 -10.08 -4.97 -13.31
C LEU A 47 -8.64 -4.51 -13.61
N ASP A 48 -7.80 -4.40 -12.59
CA ASP A 48 -6.42 -3.94 -12.64
C ASP A 48 -6.19 -2.63 -13.43
N ARG A 49 -7.20 -1.75 -13.45
CA ARG A 49 -7.11 -0.53 -14.26
C ARG A 49 -5.95 0.35 -13.78
N PRO A 50 -5.13 0.91 -14.70
CA PRO A 50 -4.08 1.84 -14.32
C PRO A 50 -4.72 3.04 -13.63
N ILE A 51 -4.14 3.42 -12.50
CA ILE A 51 -4.59 4.58 -11.76
C ILE A 51 -3.75 5.74 -12.27
N ASP A 52 -4.42 6.73 -12.85
CA ASP A 52 -3.84 8.04 -13.09
C ASP A 52 -4.68 9.09 -12.40
N PHE A 53 -4.22 9.56 -11.25
CA PHE A 53 -4.83 10.67 -10.56
C PHE A 53 -3.81 11.61 -9.98
N TYR A 54 -3.94 12.87 -10.40
CA TYR A 54 -3.17 13.97 -9.88
C TYR A 54 -4.17 14.98 -9.29
N PRO A 55 -4.05 15.31 -7.99
CA PRO A 55 -4.93 16.30 -7.39
C PRO A 55 -4.69 17.65 -8.08
N ARG A 56 -5.75 18.25 -8.62
CA ARG A 56 -5.69 19.59 -9.23
C ARG A 56 -6.19 20.63 -8.23
N LEU A 57 -5.51 21.77 -8.21
CA LEU A 57 -5.85 22.92 -7.37
C LEU A 57 -6.97 23.79 -7.99
N GLU A 58 -7.14 23.78 -9.33
CA GLU A 58 -7.96 24.82 -10.00
C GLU A 58 -8.83 24.36 -11.18
N ALA A 59 -8.91 23.06 -11.53
CA ALA A 59 -9.67 22.62 -12.71
C ALA A 59 -10.60 21.42 -12.45
N LYS A 60 -11.59 21.23 -13.34
CA LYS A 60 -12.49 20.07 -13.39
C LYS A 60 -11.66 18.78 -13.25
N VAL A 61 -12.01 17.95 -12.27
CA VAL A 61 -11.28 16.74 -11.87
C VAL A 61 -10.99 15.87 -13.09
N ARG A 62 -9.74 15.84 -13.54
CA ARG A 62 -9.27 15.03 -14.68
C ARG A 62 -7.99 14.31 -14.30
N SER A 63 -7.99 13.00 -14.54
CA SER A 63 -6.80 12.14 -14.56
C SER A 63 -5.81 12.65 -15.61
N VAL A 64 -4.58 12.93 -15.18
CA VAL A 64 -3.49 13.32 -16.07
C VAL A 64 -2.56 12.13 -16.20
N PRO A 65 -2.25 11.64 -17.41
CA PRO A 65 -1.25 10.60 -17.59
C PRO A 65 0.13 11.08 -17.11
N SER A 66 0.95 10.18 -16.59
CA SER A 66 2.32 10.52 -16.17
C SER A 66 3.14 11.20 -17.26
N ASP A 67 2.95 10.78 -18.52
CA ASP A 67 3.62 11.36 -19.69
C ASP A 67 3.35 12.86 -19.84
N GLU A 68 2.11 13.28 -19.61
CA GLU A 68 1.74 14.70 -19.70
C GLU A 68 2.44 15.53 -18.61
N ILE A 69 2.64 14.97 -17.41
CA ILE A 69 3.32 15.67 -16.30
C ILE A 69 4.82 15.73 -16.51
N VAL A 70 5.43 14.62 -16.93
CA VAL A 70 6.84 14.60 -17.29
C VAL A 70 7.10 15.60 -18.42
N ASN A 71 6.23 15.66 -19.43
CA ASN A 71 6.32 16.65 -20.50
C ASN A 71 6.18 18.09 -19.94
N ARG A 72 5.25 18.37 -19.02
CA ARG A 72 5.15 19.70 -18.38
C ARG A 72 6.42 20.12 -17.63
N PHE A 73 7.17 19.18 -17.04
CA PHE A 73 8.45 19.49 -16.42
C PHE A 73 9.56 19.70 -17.45
N TYR A 74 9.72 18.74 -18.37
CA TYR A 74 10.92 18.60 -19.20
C TYR A 74 10.77 19.06 -20.65
N ASN A 75 9.63 19.62 -21.05
CA ASN A 75 9.48 20.15 -22.40
C ASN A 75 10.49 21.29 -22.64
N PRO A 76 11.36 21.21 -23.65
CA PRO A 76 12.42 22.19 -23.86
C PRO A 76 11.91 23.58 -24.24
N LYS A 77 10.69 23.70 -24.78
CA LYS A 77 10.10 24.97 -25.23
C LYS A 77 9.17 25.61 -24.20
N HIS A 78 8.40 24.79 -23.48
CA HIS A 78 7.32 25.26 -22.61
C HIS A 78 7.31 24.62 -21.21
N GLY A 79 8.30 23.78 -20.91
CA GLY A 79 8.37 23.09 -19.63
C GLY A 79 8.81 24.01 -18.52
N VAL A 80 8.38 23.73 -17.28
CA VAL A 80 8.75 24.51 -16.10
C VAL A 80 10.28 24.55 -15.93
N MET A 81 10.98 23.47 -16.31
CA MET A 81 12.43 23.37 -16.20
C MET A 81 13.20 23.95 -17.41
N ALA A 82 12.52 24.42 -18.45
CA ALA A 82 13.19 25.07 -19.58
C ALA A 82 13.93 26.34 -19.14
N ALA A 83 13.34 27.11 -18.21
CA ALA A 83 13.98 28.28 -17.61
C ALA A 83 15.23 27.94 -16.80
N TRP A 84 15.34 26.69 -16.31
CA TRP A 84 16.43 26.25 -15.43
C TRP A 84 17.72 25.98 -16.21
N ALA A 85 17.66 25.90 -17.55
CA ALA A 85 18.84 25.88 -18.39
C ALA A 85 19.69 27.16 -18.27
N LYS A 86 19.14 28.23 -17.68
CA LYS A 86 19.82 29.51 -17.46
C LYS A 86 20.47 29.63 -16.07
N ILE A 87 20.37 28.61 -15.23
CA ILE A 87 21.01 28.61 -13.90
C ILE A 87 22.53 28.57 -14.10
N ASP A 88 23.25 29.47 -13.44
CA ASP A 88 24.71 29.46 -13.43
C ASP A 88 25.20 28.24 -12.63
N PRO A 89 25.97 27.32 -13.25
CA PRO A 89 26.56 26.18 -12.55
C PRO A 89 27.47 26.56 -11.38
N ASN A 90 28.01 27.77 -11.37
CA ASN A 90 28.92 28.27 -10.36
C ASN A 90 28.22 29.10 -9.27
N ASP A 91 26.89 29.15 -9.25
CA ASP A 91 26.16 29.83 -8.20
C ASP A 91 26.45 29.19 -6.84
N SER A 92 26.96 30.01 -5.91
CA SER A 92 27.24 29.62 -4.51
C SER A 92 26.02 29.02 -3.76
N ASN A 93 24.79 29.32 -4.21
CA ASN A 93 23.57 28.81 -3.61
C ASN A 93 23.10 27.48 -4.21
N LEU A 94 23.69 27.04 -5.32
CA LEU A 94 23.29 25.83 -6.01
C LEU A 94 23.45 24.59 -5.13
N ASP A 95 24.53 24.51 -4.37
CA ASP A 95 24.80 23.38 -3.46
C ASP A 95 23.72 23.28 -2.36
N LYS A 96 23.36 24.42 -1.76
CA LYS A 96 22.27 24.49 -0.78
C LYS A 96 20.93 24.09 -1.39
N ALA A 97 20.65 24.52 -2.61
CA ALA A 97 19.42 24.17 -3.32
C ALA A 97 19.35 22.66 -3.62
N VAL A 98 20.47 22.05 -4.03
CA VAL A 98 20.58 20.60 -4.27
C VAL A 98 20.34 19.83 -2.96
N ASP A 99 20.93 20.26 -1.85
CA ASP A 99 20.74 19.62 -0.55
C ASP A 99 19.28 19.70 -0.07
N LEU A 100 18.62 20.86 -0.24
CA LEU A 100 17.20 21.02 0.09
C LEU A 100 16.31 20.15 -0.82
N ALA A 101 16.60 20.07 -2.11
CA ALA A 101 15.86 19.22 -3.04
C ALA A 101 16.02 17.73 -2.69
N LYS A 102 17.23 17.31 -2.33
CA LYS A 102 17.52 15.95 -1.85
C LYS A 102 16.76 15.67 -0.55
N ALA A 103 16.75 16.60 0.40
CA ALA A 103 15.98 16.47 1.65
C ALA A 103 14.47 16.36 1.36
N SER A 104 13.93 17.17 0.45
CA SER A 104 12.53 17.10 0.03
C SER A 104 12.17 15.74 -0.60
N LEU A 105 13.05 15.18 -1.44
CA LEU A 105 12.86 13.86 -1.99
C LEU A 105 12.86 12.77 -0.89
N GLN A 106 13.77 12.86 0.07
CA GLN A 106 13.82 11.90 1.18
C GLN A 106 12.56 11.96 2.04
N GLU A 107 12.06 13.17 2.33
CA GLU A 107 10.80 13.35 3.05
C GLU A 107 9.62 12.73 2.28
N ALA A 108 9.52 12.97 0.96
CA ALA A 108 8.47 12.38 0.13
C ALA A 108 8.55 10.83 0.10
N LYS A 109 9.77 10.27 0.07
CA LYS A 109 10.00 8.83 0.16
C LYS A 109 9.60 8.27 1.52
N ALA A 110 10.03 8.90 2.61
CA ALA A 110 9.70 8.52 3.97
C ALA A 110 8.19 8.51 4.21
N GLN A 111 7.46 9.52 3.70
CA GLN A 111 6.00 9.55 3.77
C GLN A 111 5.35 8.38 3.02
N THR A 112 5.87 8.02 1.86
CA THR A 112 5.37 6.88 1.08
C THR A 112 5.58 5.57 1.84
N GLU A 113 6.79 5.37 2.36
CA GLU A 113 7.15 4.18 3.12
C GLU A 113 6.30 4.05 4.39
N TYR A 114 6.09 5.16 5.11
CA TYR A 114 5.23 5.19 6.29
C TYR A 114 3.81 4.71 5.99
N GLN A 115 3.22 5.13 4.86
CA GLN A 115 1.87 4.68 4.46
C GLN A 115 1.85 3.20 4.07
N ASP A 116 2.87 2.72 3.35
CA ASP A 116 2.98 1.31 2.96
C ASP A 116 3.17 0.40 4.19
N GLN A 117 3.98 0.81 5.17
CA GLN A 117 4.14 0.09 6.43
C GLN A 117 2.82 0.06 7.22
N LYS A 118 2.08 1.17 7.27
CA LYS A 118 0.77 1.23 7.93
C LYS A 118 -0.25 0.32 7.26
N ALA A 119 -0.32 0.32 5.93
CA ALA A 119 -1.18 -0.56 5.16
C ALA A 119 -0.84 -2.04 5.40
N THR A 120 0.46 -2.38 5.43
CA THR A 120 0.93 -3.74 5.71
C THR A 120 0.50 -4.21 7.10
N ARG A 121 0.66 -3.37 8.13
CA ARG A 121 0.19 -3.70 9.49
C ARG A 121 -1.31 -3.98 9.53
N LEU A 122 -2.11 -3.17 8.84
CA LEU A 122 -3.56 -3.38 8.74
C LEU A 122 -3.91 -4.71 8.05
N LEU A 123 -3.21 -5.07 6.97
CA LEU A 123 -3.40 -6.35 6.30
C LEU A 123 -3.05 -7.53 7.21
N THR A 124 -1.93 -7.47 7.92
CA THR A 124 -1.51 -8.53 8.85
C THR A 124 -2.56 -8.79 9.92
N VAL A 125 -3.08 -7.73 10.56
CA VAL A 125 -4.15 -7.86 11.56
C VAL A 125 -5.42 -8.46 10.93
N SER A 126 -5.80 -8.00 9.73
CA SER A 126 -6.96 -8.54 9.02
C SER A 126 -6.82 -10.03 8.70
N THR A 127 -5.62 -10.47 8.31
CA THR A 127 -5.33 -11.88 8.04
C THR A 127 -5.50 -12.75 9.29
N PHE A 128 -4.94 -12.33 10.43
CA PHE A 128 -5.08 -13.08 11.68
C PHE A 128 -6.54 -13.14 12.15
N LEU A 129 -7.27 -12.03 12.08
CA LEU A 129 -8.69 -12.01 12.42
C LEU A 129 -9.52 -12.89 11.47
N THR A 130 -9.19 -12.92 10.18
CA THR A 130 -9.86 -13.79 9.20
C THR A 130 -9.59 -15.26 9.47
N ALA A 131 -8.35 -15.63 9.83
CA ALA A 131 -8.00 -17.00 10.21
C ALA A 131 -8.75 -17.46 11.47
N LEU A 132 -8.77 -16.63 12.51
CA LEU A 132 -9.51 -16.91 13.75
C LEU A 132 -11.01 -17.05 13.49
N ALA A 133 -11.60 -16.12 12.73
CA ALA A 133 -13.00 -16.17 12.34
C ALA A 133 -13.32 -17.45 11.54
N GLY A 134 -12.42 -17.85 10.64
CA GLY A 134 -12.53 -19.09 9.87
C GLY A 134 -12.51 -20.34 10.76
N ALA A 135 -11.66 -20.38 11.80
CA ALA A 135 -11.65 -21.48 12.76
C ALA A 135 -12.96 -21.58 13.55
N PHE A 136 -13.49 -20.44 14.03
CA PHE A 136 -14.81 -20.40 14.67
C PHE A 136 -15.92 -20.84 13.72
N PHE A 137 -15.87 -20.40 12.46
CA PHE A 137 -16.85 -20.79 11.45
C PHE A 137 -16.79 -22.29 11.11
N ALA A 138 -15.60 -22.89 11.07
CA ALA A 138 -15.43 -24.32 10.86
C ALA A 138 -16.10 -25.14 11.98
N SER A 139 -15.91 -24.72 13.24
CA SER A 139 -16.59 -25.34 14.38
C SER A 139 -18.10 -25.12 14.32
N PHE A 140 -18.54 -23.89 14.04
CA PHE A 140 -19.95 -23.55 13.87
C PHE A 140 -20.64 -24.38 12.79
N SER A 141 -20.10 -24.40 11.57
CA SER A 141 -20.67 -25.12 10.43
C SER A 141 -20.69 -26.65 10.61
N THR A 142 -19.83 -27.19 11.48
CA THR A 142 -19.86 -28.60 11.86
C THR A 142 -21.04 -28.92 12.77
N ASN A 143 -21.36 -28.03 13.72
CA ASN A 143 -22.48 -28.20 14.66
C ASN A 143 -23.82 -27.76 14.08
N TYR A 144 -23.79 -26.83 13.13
CA TYR A 144 -24.96 -26.23 12.48
C TYR A 144 -24.87 -26.33 10.95
N PRO A 145 -24.89 -27.53 10.34
CA PRO A 145 -24.70 -27.68 8.90
C PRO A 145 -25.76 -26.92 8.09
N LEU A 146 -25.34 -26.21 7.04
CA LEU A 146 -26.24 -25.40 6.22
C LEU A 146 -27.39 -26.23 5.60
N ARG A 147 -27.16 -27.51 5.33
CA ARG A 147 -28.19 -28.42 4.79
C ARG A 147 -29.37 -28.60 5.75
N ASN A 148 -29.11 -28.64 7.06
CA ASN A 148 -30.12 -28.86 8.09
C ASN A 148 -30.85 -27.56 8.46
N LEU A 149 -30.44 -26.42 7.88
CA LEU A 149 -31.07 -25.13 8.11
C LEU A 149 -32.53 -25.13 7.62
N GLN A 150 -32.85 -25.91 6.59
CA GLN A 150 -34.22 -26.02 6.05
C GLN A 150 -35.19 -26.67 7.03
N ASP A 151 -34.69 -27.49 7.95
CA ASP A 151 -35.50 -28.18 8.95
C ASP A 151 -35.83 -27.29 10.16
N GLN A 152 -35.16 -26.13 10.28
CA GLN A 152 -35.39 -25.16 11.34
C GLN A 152 -36.50 -24.17 10.95
N VAL A 153 -37.38 -23.85 11.89
CA VAL A 153 -38.51 -22.93 11.67
C VAL A 153 -38.49 -21.80 12.71
N GLY A 154 -38.88 -20.60 12.30
CA GLY A 154 -39.06 -19.47 13.22
C GLY A 154 -37.76 -18.72 13.54
N ALA A 155 -37.54 -18.42 14.82
CA ALA A 155 -36.46 -17.54 15.28
C ALA A 155 -35.06 -18.14 15.06
N GLU A 156 -34.91 -19.45 15.24
CA GLU A 156 -33.63 -20.16 15.07
C GLU A 156 -33.16 -20.12 13.62
N TRP A 157 -34.07 -20.28 12.66
CA TRP A 157 -33.76 -20.17 11.23
C TRP A 157 -33.18 -18.80 10.88
N TRP A 158 -33.82 -17.72 11.36
CA TRP A 158 -33.35 -16.35 11.13
C TRP A 158 -32.00 -16.10 11.78
N LEU A 159 -31.80 -16.58 13.01
CA LEU A 159 -30.56 -16.41 13.76
C LEU A 159 -29.38 -17.13 13.09
N LEU A 160 -29.56 -18.40 12.71
CA LEU A 160 -28.55 -19.18 11.98
C LEU A 160 -28.26 -18.55 10.62
N SER A 161 -29.29 -18.14 9.88
CA SER A 161 -29.14 -17.44 8.60
C SER A 161 -28.37 -16.13 8.75
N ALA A 162 -28.69 -15.32 9.76
CA ALA A 162 -27.98 -14.07 10.04
C ALA A 162 -26.52 -14.32 10.41
N THR A 163 -26.23 -15.40 11.14
CA THR A 163 -24.86 -15.81 11.48
C THR A 163 -24.05 -16.18 10.23
N TYR A 164 -24.63 -16.98 9.32
CA TYR A 164 -24.01 -17.30 8.04
C TYR A 164 -23.80 -16.06 7.15
N ILE A 165 -24.82 -15.21 7.02
CA ILE A 165 -24.77 -14.00 6.19
C ILE A 165 -23.73 -13.00 6.74
N SER A 166 -23.69 -12.78 8.05
CA SER A 166 -22.72 -11.87 8.67
C SER A 166 -21.28 -12.34 8.48
N PHE A 167 -21.02 -13.65 8.59
CA PHE A 167 -19.71 -14.22 8.26
C PHE A 167 -19.36 -14.05 6.77
N LEU A 168 -20.30 -14.33 5.86
CA LEU A 168 -20.09 -14.16 4.43
C LEU A 168 -19.79 -12.69 4.08
N LEU A 169 -20.55 -11.75 4.63
CA LEU A 169 -20.32 -10.31 4.46
C LEU A 169 -18.95 -9.90 4.99
N PHE A 170 -18.55 -10.40 6.16
CA PHE A 170 -17.20 -10.20 6.69
C PHE A 170 -16.13 -10.66 5.69
N ILE A 171 -16.25 -11.86 5.13
CA ILE A 171 -15.29 -12.40 4.16
C ILE A 171 -15.24 -11.55 2.90
N LEU A 172 -16.39 -11.21 2.31
CA LEU A 172 -16.47 -10.40 1.09
C LEU A 172 -15.87 -9.00 1.27
N LEU A 173 -16.18 -8.33 2.40
CA LEU A 173 -15.65 -7.01 2.71
C LEU A 173 -14.16 -7.05 3.06
N SER A 174 -13.70 -8.08 3.79
CA SER A 174 -12.29 -8.30 4.13
C SER A 174 -11.46 -8.52 2.87
N LEU A 175 -11.88 -9.42 2.00
CA LEU A 175 -11.24 -9.68 0.70
C LEU A 175 -11.27 -8.44 -0.20
N GLY A 176 -12.39 -7.73 -0.27
CA GLY A 176 -12.52 -6.50 -1.04
C GLY A 176 -11.56 -5.40 -0.53
N GLY A 177 -11.48 -5.21 0.78
CA GLY A 177 -10.55 -4.27 1.41
C GLY A 177 -9.09 -4.66 1.19
N ALA A 178 -8.76 -5.95 1.31
CA ALA A 178 -7.42 -6.46 1.06
C ALA A 178 -7.00 -6.29 -0.41
N LEU A 179 -7.90 -6.57 -1.35
CA LEU A 179 -7.67 -6.40 -2.79
C LEU A 179 -7.38 -4.94 -3.15
N VAL A 180 -8.18 -4.00 -2.63
CA VAL A 180 -7.97 -2.56 -2.86
C VAL A 180 -6.66 -2.10 -2.21
N THR A 181 -6.33 -2.59 -1.02
CA THR A 181 -5.07 -2.26 -0.33
C THR A 181 -3.86 -2.78 -1.13
N PHE A 182 -3.92 -4.02 -1.61
CA PHE A 182 -2.86 -4.61 -2.43
C PHE A 182 -2.69 -3.86 -3.76
N HIS A 183 -3.79 -3.50 -4.40
CA HIS A 183 -3.75 -2.70 -5.61
C HIS A 183 -3.11 -1.32 -5.37
N ALA A 184 -3.38 -0.70 -4.23
CA ALA A 184 -2.77 0.57 -3.84
C ALA A 184 -1.28 0.45 -3.47
N SER A 185 -0.87 -0.64 -2.82
CA SER A 185 0.52 -0.86 -2.38
C SER A 185 1.43 -1.42 -3.47
N ARG A 186 0.89 -1.91 -4.59
CA ARG A 186 1.66 -2.47 -5.70
C ARG A 186 2.75 -1.49 -6.15
N THR A 187 3.97 -2.01 -6.27
CA THR A 187 5.16 -1.25 -6.68
C THR A 187 5.10 -0.93 -8.18
N ARG A 188 4.26 0.04 -8.55
CA ARG A 188 4.22 0.59 -9.91
C ARG A 188 5.05 1.85 -9.94
N PHE A 189 6.18 1.80 -10.63
CA PHE A 189 6.85 3.04 -10.96
C PHE A 189 6.12 3.70 -12.13
N LYS A 190 5.64 4.92 -11.91
CA LYS A 190 5.04 5.75 -12.97
C LYS A 190 6.16 6.33 -13.79
N TYR A 191 6.55 5.59 -14.82
CA TYR A 191 7.50 6.05 -15.81
C TYR A 191 6.82 6.11 -17.17
N PRO A 192 7.24 7.03 -18.05
CA PRO A 192 6.74 7.06 -19.41
C PRO A 192 6.96 5.72 -20.09
N SER A 193 5.94 5.25 -20.81
CA SER A 193 5.91 3.91 -21.44
C SER A 193 7.06 3.70 -22.40
N GLU A 194 7.55 4.78 -23.01
CA GLU A 194 8.71 4.82 -23.89
C GLU A 194 9.85 5.56 -23.18
N ALA A 195 11.06 4.98 -23.22
CA ALA A 195 12.26 5.70 -22.80
C ALA A 195 12.55 6.77 -23.86
N THR A 196 12.41 8.03 -23.49
CA THR A 196 12.70 9.16 -24.38
C THR A 196 14.19 9.45 -24.39
N VAL A 197 14.97 8.54 -24.97
CA VAL A 197 16.42 8.71 -25.13
C VAL A 197 16.67 9.12 -26.57
N ASP A 198 17.25 10.30 -26.77
CA ASP A 198 17.56 10.81 -28.11
C ASP A 198 18.55 9.87 -28.84
N SER A 199 19.44 9.21 -28.09
CA SER A 199 20.25 8.09 -28.55
C SER A 199 20.68 7.21 -27.37
N GLN A 200 20.78 5.89 -27.57
CA GLN A 200 21.27 4.97 -26.52
C GLN A 200 22.73 5.26 -26.13
N SER A 201 23.55 5.72 -27.07
CA SER A 201 24.91 6.17 -26.83
C SER A 201 24.99 7.58 -26.24
N GLY A 202 23.86 8.27 -26.10
CA GLY A 202 23.74 9.62 -25.62
C GLY A 202 23.76 9.72 -24.10
N ARG A 203 23.53 10.95 -23.62
CA ARG A 203 23.45 11.22 -22.18
C ARG A 203 22.12 10.80 -21.61
N ALA A 204 22.13 10.31 -20.38
CA ALA A 204 20.91 10.03 -19.65
C ALA A 204 20.17 11.35 -19.38
N ARG A 205 18.86 11.36 -19.68
CA ARG A 205 18.00 12.53 -19.44
C ARG A 205 17.77 12.78 -17.95
N SER A 206 17.91 11.75 -17.13
CA SER A 206 17.83 11.85 -15.68
C SER A 206 18.76 10.86 -14.99
N PHE A 207 19.29 11.27 -13.83
CA PHE A 207 20.19 10.47 -12.99
C PHE A 207 19.49 9.67 -11.90
N LEU A 208 18.17 9.83 -11.73
CA LEU A 208 17.42 9.20 -10.63
C LEU A 208 16.32 8.27 -11.12
N PHE A 209 15.74 8.53 -12.30
CA PHE A 209 14.73 7.66 -12.89
C PHE A 209 15.35 6.42 -13.51
N PHE A 210 15.07 5.26 -12.92
CA PHE A 210 15.55 3.96 -13.40
C PHE A 210 15.39 3.78 -14.91
N ARG A 211 14.22 4.11 -15.50
CA ARG A 211 13.99 4.00 -16.96
C ARG A 211 14.92 4.86 -17.81
N GLU A 212 15.27 6.05 -17.35
CA GLU A 212 16.19 6.94 -18.07
C GLU A 212 17.64 6.45 -17.92
N ILE A 213 17.99 5.86 -16.78
CA ILE A 213 19.30 5.26 -16.54
C ILE A 213 19.51 4.02 -17.41
N ILE A 214 18.53 3.10 -17.46
CA ILE A 214 18.64 1.89 -18.30
C ILE A 214 18.36 2.16 -19.79
N GLY A 215 17.87 3.35 -20.12
CA GLY A 215 17.63 3.75 -21.50
C GLY A 215 18.91 4.04 -22.29
N VAL A 216 20.02 4.30 -21.60
CA VAL A 216 21.34 4.53 -22.20
C VAL A 216 22.25 3.32 -22.01
N THR A 217 23.28 3.20 -22.86
CA THR A 217 24.35 2.21 -22.66
C THR A 217 25.23 2.59 -21.46
N PRO A 218 26.01 1.65 -20.90
CA PRO A 218 26.96 1.96 -19.81
C PRO A 218 27.93 3.10 -20.16
N GLU A 219 28.35 3.21 -21.42
CA GLU A 219 29.19 4.29 -21.93
C GLU A 219 28.44 5.62 -21.96
N GLY A 220 27.20 5.64 -22.46
CA GLY A 220 26.35 6.84 -22.45
C GLY A 220 26.07 7.34 -21.02
N TRP A 221 25.84 6.41 -20.09
CA TRP A 221 25.72 6.70 -18.67
C TRP A 221 27.00 7.33 -18.10
N ALA A 222 28.16 6.72 -18.31
CA ALA A 222 29.45 7.27 -17.85
C ALA A 222 29.71 8.67 -18.45
N ASN A 223 29.45 8.85 -19.74
CA ASN A 223 29.60 10.11 -20.48
C ASN A 223 28.57 11.20 -20.08
N SER A 224 27.62 10.88 -19.21
CA SER A 224 26.71 11.87 -18.64
C SER A 224 27.35 12.67 -17.49
N PHE A 225 28.36 12.09 -16.84
CA PHE A 225 29.08 12.71 -15.70
C PHE A 225 30.31 13.51 -16.12
N VAL A 226 30.88 13.17 -17.29
CA VAL A 226 32.13 13.77 -17.78
C VAL A 226 31.97 14.27 -19.21
N ASN A 227 32.69 15.34 -19.53
CA ASN A 227 32.96 15.77 -20.89
C ASN A 227 34.31 15.19 -21.30
N VAL A 228 34.30 14.33 -22.32
CA VAL A 228 35.54 13.88 -22.97
C VAL A 228 35.81 14.83 -24.13
N GLY A 229 36.82 15.67 -23.97
CA GLY A 229 37.32 16.57 -25.02
C GLY A 229 38.62 16.03 -25.59
N GLU A 230 38.83 16.21 -26.89
CA GLU A 230 40.12 15.99 -27.52
C GLU A 230 40.73 17.36 -27.82
N SER A 231 41.70 17.77 -27.01
CA SER A 231 42.47 18.99 -27.25
C SER A 231 43.90 18.59 -27.55
N THR A 232 44.39 18.92 -28.77
CA THR A 232 45.78 18.65 -29.20
C THR A 232 46.23 17.18 -29.12
N GLY A 233 45.35 16.22 -29.45
CA GLY A 233 45.68 14.78 -29.49
C GLY A 233 45.86 14.12 -28.12
N THR A 234 45.54 14.83 -27.04
CA THR A 234 45.48 14.28 -25.68
C THR A 234 44.02 14.27 -25.23
N MET A 235 43.52 13.13 -24.77
CA MET A 235 42.18 13.05 -24.17
C MET A 235 42.17 13.78 -22.83
N THR A 236 41.40 14.87 -22.76
CA THR A 236 41.14 15.60 -21.52
C THR A 236 39.75 15.23 -21.01
N VAL A 237 39.67 14.78 -19.76
CA VAL A 237 38.40 14.42 -19.10
C VAL A 237 38.08 15.48 -18.06
N GLU A 238 36.99 16.21 -18.26
CA GLU A 238 36.49 17.20 -17.32
C GLU A 238 35.12 16.79 -16.78
N ILE A 239 34.85 17.10 -15.51
CA ILE A 239 33.51 16.85 -14.94
C ILE A 239 32.50 17.76 -15.64
N ASN A 240 31.33 17.23 -15.96
CA ASN A 240 30.27 18.02 -16.58
C ASN A 240 29.84 19.18 -15.65
N PRO A 241 30.03 20.45 -16.04
CA PRO A 241 29.72 21.59 -15.17
C PRO A 241 28.22 21.68 -14.86
N MET A 242 27.35 21.20 -15.76
CA MET A 242 25.90 21.24 -15.59
C MET A 242 25.37 20.12 -14.67
N LEU A 243 26.23 19.23 -14.18
CA LEU A 243 25.81 18.05 -13.42
C LEU A 243 24.97 18.42 -12.19
N LYS A 244 25.38 19.42 -11.42
CA LYS A 244 24.64 19.89 -10.23
C LYS A 244 23.25 20.41 -10.58
N VAL A 245 23.13 21.17 -11.67
CA VAL A 245 21.86 21.72 -12.15
C VAL A 245 20.92 20.58 -12.58
N GLU A 246 21.44 19.55 -13.25
CA GLU A 246 20.65 18.38 -13.64
C GLU A 246 20.23 17.54 -12.44
N TYR A 247 21.09 17.37 -11.44
CA TYR A 247 20.68 16.73 -10.17
C TYR A 247 19.58 17.50 -9.47
N LEU A 248 19.67 18.83 -9.40
CA LEU A 248 18.63 19.67 -8.83
C LEU A 248 17.28 19.45 -9.54
N LYS A 249 17.27 19.47 -10.88
CA LYS A 249 16.06 19.18 -11.69
C LYS A 249 15.49 17.79 -11.37
N ASN A 250 16.36 16.78 -11.32
CA ASN A 250 15.92 15.40 -11.07
C ASN A 250 15.37 15.22 -9.65
N TYR A 251 16.02 15.80 -8.63
CA TYR A 251 15.52 15.72 -7.25
C TYR A 251 14.16 16.41 -7.09
N VAL A 252 13.99 17.60 -7.66
CA VAL A 252 12.72 18.35 -7.55
C VAL A 252 11.59 17.65 -8.29
N SER A 253 11.83 17.19 -9.51
CA SER A 253 10.80 16.46 -10.27
C SER A 253 10.46 15.12 -9.63
N GLU A 254 11.45 14.34 -9.16
CA GLU A 254 11.21 13.08 -8.48
C GLU A 254 10.43 13.28 -7.18
N ALA A 255 10.79 14.28 -6.37
CA ALA A 255 10.07 14.58 -5.14
C ALA A 255 8.59 14.86 -5.42
N TYR A 256 8.30 15.65 -6.47
CA TYR A 256 6.93 15.91 -6.91
C TYR A 256 6.21 14.64 -7.39
N LEU A 257 6.86 13.82 -8.22
CA LEU A 257 6.26 12.59 -8.74
C LEU A 257 5.98 11.57 -7.64
N VAL A 258 6.89 11.44 -6.66
CA VAL A 258 6.71 10.61 -5.47
C VAL A 258 5.53 11.14 -4.64
N ALA A 259 5.48 12.44 -4.35
CA ALA A 259 4.37 13.03 -3.61
C ALA A 259 3.01 12.83 -4.30
N ALA A 260 2.97 13.01 -5.62
CA ALA A 260 1.76 12.78 -6.40
C ALA A 260 1.32 11.32 -6.38
N LYS A 261 2.25 10.38 -6.49
CA LYS A 261 1.98 8.94 -6.33
C LYS A 261 1.45 8.62 -4.94
N THR A 262 1.98 9.24 -3.90
CA THR A 262 1.49 9.06 -2.52
C THR A 262 0.07 9.57 -2.35
N ALA A 263 -0.26 10.72 -2.93
CA ALA A 263 -1.64 11.23 -2.94
C ALA A 263 -2.61 10.25 -3.63
N GLU A 264 -2.18 9.64 -4.74
CA GLU A 264 -2.94 8.62 -5.45
C GLU A 264 -3.14 7.33 -4.62
N LYS A 265 -2.09 6.86 -3.94
CA LYS A 265 -2.18 5.71 -3.01
C LYS A 265 -3.17 5.99 -1.89
N LEU A 266 -3.07 7.14 -1.24
CA LEU A 266 -3.96 7.55 -0.15
C LEU A 266 -5.44 7.55 -0.59
N ARG A 267 -5.70 7.91 -1.85
CA ARG A 267 -7.03 7.88 -2.45
C ARG A 267 -7.68 6.49 -2.46
N TYR A 268 -6.89 5.43 -2.67
CA TYR A 268 -7.37 4.05 -2.63
C TYR A 268 -7.32 3.44 -1.22
N LEU A 269 -6.39 3.90 -0.39
CA LEU A 269 -6.31 3.44 0.99
C LEU A 269 -7.53 3.86 1.82
N GLN A 270 -8.10 5.04 1.58
CA GLN A 270 -9.32 5.47 2.30
C GLN A 270 -10.53 4.54 2.08
N PRO A 271 -10.95 4.20 0.84
CA PRO A 271 -12.02 3.22 0.63
C PRO A 271 -11.64 1.82 1.11
N ALA A 272 -10.36 1.41 0.99
CA ALA A 272 -9.91 0.13 1.52
C ALA A 272 -10.08 0.03 3.04
N GLN A 273 -9.67 1.07 3.77
CA GLN A 273 -9.86 1.17 5.22
C GLN A 273 -11.34 1.19 5.59
N SER A 274 -12.18 1.86 4.81
CA SER A 274 -13.63 1.83 5.01
C SER A 274 -14.20 0.41 4.85
N LEU A 275 -13.82 -0.32 3.80
CA LEU A 275 -14.21 -1.73 3.59
C LEU A 275 -13.75 -2.62 4.75
N LEU A 276 -12.50 -2.50 5.17
CA LEU A 276 -11.97 -3.24 6.32
C LEU A 276 -12.67 -2.87 7.63
N SER A 277 -13.05 -1.60 7.82
CA SER A 277 -13.82 -1.17 8.97
C SER A 277 -15.22 -1.78 8.98
N TYR A 278 -15.91 -1.83 7.83
CA TYR A 278 -17.19 -2.53 7.70
C TYR A 278 -17.04 -4.03 7.91
N ALA A 279 -15.97 -4.65 7.38
CA ALA A 279 -15.66 -6.05 7.63
C ALA A 279 -15.54 -6.32 9.13
N LEU A 280 -14.77 -5.50 9.85
CA LEU A 280 -14.60 -5.63 11.30
C LEU A 280 -15.93 -5.49 12.07
N ARG A 281 -16.82 -4.59 11.64
CA ARG A 281 -18.17 -4.48 12.21
C ARG A 281 -19.00 -5.75 11.97
N CYS A 282 -18.97 -6.30 10.75
CA CYS A 282 -19.61 -7.58 10.45
C CYS A 282 -19.02 -8.73 11.27
N LEU A 283 -17.70 -8.73 11.51
CA LEU A 283 -17.03 -9.72 12.35
C LEU A 283 -17.52 -9.65 13.81
N ILE A 284 -17.63 -8.45 14.38
CA ILE A 284 -18.14 -8.28 15.75
C ILE A 284 -19.57 -8.80 15.83
N VAL A 285 -20.44 -8.44 14.88
CA VAL A 285 -21.82 -8.95 14.82
C VAL A 285 -21.83 -10.47 14.71
N TYR A 286 -21.00 -11.04 13.83
CA TYR A 286 -20.86 -12.49 13.67
C TYR A 286 -20.46 -13.18 14.98
N VAL A 287 -19.46 -12.67 15.70
CA VAL A 287 -19.00 -13.27 16.97
C VAL A 287 -20.10 -13.20 18.04
N MET A 288 -20.84 -12.09 18.11
CA MET A 288 -21.94 -11.96 19.07
C MET A 288 -23.09 -12.92 18.73
N LEU A 289 -23.47 -13.03 17.45
CA LEU A 289 -24.48 -13.98 16.98
C LEU A 289 -24.04 -15.42 17.23
N LEU A 290 -22.79 -15.75 16.92
CA LEU A 290 -22.20 -17.06 17.17
C LEU A 290 -22.28 -17.43 18.65
N GLY A 291 -21.85 -16.53 19.54
CA GLY A 291 -21.94 -16.74 20.98
C GLY A 291 -23.38 -17.00 21.43
N TYR A 292 -24.33 -16.21 20.92
CA TYR A 292 -25.74 -16.38 21.22
C TYR A 292 -26.30 -17.71 20.71
N VAL A 293 -25.98 -18.12 19.48
CA VAL A 293 -26.36 -19.44 18.94
C VAL A 293 -25.81 -20.56 19.81
N LEU A 294 -24.53 -20.50 20.17
CA LEU A 294 -23.89 -21.54 20.97
C LEU A 294 -24.47 -21.68 22.38
N THR A 295 -25.08 -20.62 22.92
CA THR A 295 -25.70 -20.66 24.25
C THR A 295 -27.20 -20.98 24.24
N CYS A 296 -27.90 -20.65 23.16
CA CYS A 296 -29.38 -20.67 23.13
C CYS A 296 -29.98 -21.68 22.15
N VAL A 297 -29.20 -22.23 21.23
CA VAL A 297 -29.69 -23.16 20.20
C VAL A 297 -29.01 -24.51 20.40
N GLU A 298 -29.79 -25.58 20.34
CA GLU A 298 -29.24 -26.93 20.42
C GLU A 298 -28.53 -27.31 19.10
N PRO A 299 -27.41 -28.05 19.16
CA PRO A 299 -26.72 -28.50 17.95
C PRO A 299 -27.64 -29.29 17.01
N THR A 300 -27.75 -28.85 15.76
CA THR A 300 -28.61 -29.49 14.74
C THR A 300 -28.00 -30.76 14.13
N LYS A 301 -26.75 -31.07 14.47
CA LYS A 301 -26.10 -32.30 14.03
C LYS A 301 -26.74 -33.47 14.76
N PRO A 302 -27.20 -34.53 14.05
CA PRO A 302 -27.69 -35.72 14.71
C PRO A 302 -26.58 -36.29 15.60
N THR A 303 -26.86 -36.40 16.90
CA THR A 303 -26.00 -37.11 17.83
C THR A 303 -25.73 -38.48 17.21
N PRO A 304 -24.47 -38.86 16.97
CA PRO A 304 -24.18 -40.20 16.49
C PRO A 304 -24.73 -41.14 17.54
N GLN A 305 -25.86 -41.80 17.24
CA GLN A 305 -26.33 -42.88 18.08
C GLN A 305 -25.14 -43.85 18.13
N PRO A 306 -24.68 -44.25 19.32
CA PRO A 306 -23.69 -45.31 19.39
C PRO A 306 -24.29 -46.44 18.57
N THR A 307 -23.60 -46.85 17.51
CA THR A 307 -23.95 -48.07 16.81
C THR A 307 -23.78 -49.13 17.89
N GLU A 308 -24.89 -49.44 18.57
CA GLU A 308 -24.98 -50.61 19.40
C GLU A 308 -24.83 -51.72 18.37
N VAL A 309 -23.58 -52.16 18.20
CA VAL A 309 -23.29 -53.39 17.50
C VAL A 309 -23.90 -54.42 18.43
N GLU A 310 -25.20 -54.67 18.24
CA GLU A 310 -25.81 -55.89 18.71
C GLU A 310 -24.99 -56.97 18.03
N MET A 311 -23.96 -57.44 18.75
CA MET A 311 -23.29 -58.68 18.43
C MET A 311 -24.39 -59.70 18.54
N ILE A 312 -25.09 -59.94 17.41
CA ILE A 312 -25.96 -61.08 17.26
C ILE A 312 -25.05 -62.25 17.60
N GLY A 313 -25.18 -62.74 18.82
CA GLY A 313 -24.59 -63.95 19.33
C GLY A 313 -25.22 -65.14 18.61
N GLY A 314 -25.11 -65.15 17.29
CA GLY A 314 -25.12 -66.37 16.53
C GLY A 314 -23.81 -67.03 16.85
N THR A 315 -23.87 -68.10 17.63
CA THR A 315 -22.83 -69.12 17.72
C THR A 315 -22.65 -69.72 16.32
N LEU A 316 -22.01 -68.97 15.42
CA LEU A 316 -21.54 -69.50 14.17
C LEU A 316 -20.32 -70.32 14.55
N HIS A 317 -20.55 -71.62 14.71
CA HIS A 317 -19.52 -72.63 14.82
C HIS A 317 -18.73 -72.57 13.51
N VAL A 318 -17.75 -71.68 13.45
CA VAL A 318 -16.74 -71.68 12.40
C VAL A 318 -15.82 -72.84 12.77
N ASP A 319 -16.01 -73.97 12.09
CA ASP A 319 -14.96 -74.99 11.98
C ASP A 319 -13.81 -74.35 11.21
N ALA A 320 -12.99 -73.58 11.94
CA ALA A 320 -11.72 -73.09 11.48
C ALA A 320 -10.82 -74.32 11.35
N LEU A 321 -10.76 -74.86 10.14
CA LEU A 321 -9.69 -75.75 9.74
C LEU A 321 -8.40 -74.93 9.85
N ILE A 322 -7.68 -75.19 10.95
CA ILE A 322 -6.41 -74.54 11.28
C ILE A 322 -5.40 -74.92 10.19
N GLU A 323 -5.26 -74.09 9.16
CA GLU A 323 -4.08 -74.12 8.31
C GLU A 323 -3.03 -73.20 8.94
N ARG A 324 -2.08 -73.87 9.59
CA ARG A 324 -1.01 -73.30 10.40
C ARG A 324 0.06 -72.67 9.50
N SER A 325 -0.21 -71.51 8.90
CA SER A 325 0.82 -70.75 8.18
C SER A 325 1.63 -69.86 9.13
N GLN A 326 2.75 -70.45 9.52
CA GLN A 326 4.09 -69.89 9.77
C GLN A 326 4.22 -68.36 9.97
N THR A 327 4.73 -68.05 11.16
CA THR A 327 5.39 -66.82 11.59
C THR A 327 6.47 -66.34 10.61
N PRO A 328 6.51 -65.02 10.31
CA PRO A 328 7.78 -64.34 10.10
C PRO A 328 7.99 -63.26 11.16
N THR A 329 8.96 -63.55 12.02
CA THR A 329 10.08 -62.70 12.44
C THR A 329 9.83 -61.19 12.62
N GLN A 330 9.89 -60.79 13.90
CA GLN A 330 10.13 -59.43 14.37
C GLN A 330 11.28 -58.76 13.60
N GLN A 331 11.03 -57.58 13.05
CA GLN A 331 12.07 -56.69 12.57
C GLN A 331 12.24 -55.53 13.57
N PRO A 332 13.47 -55.27 14.05
CA PRO A 332 13.72 -54.32 15.13
C PRO A 332 13.68 -52.85 14.69
N THR A 333 13.22 -52.04 15.63
CA THR A 333 13.25 -50.58 15.71
C THR A 333 14.56 -49.95 15.21
N PRO A 334 14.53 -48.94 14.32
CA PRO A 334 15.69 -48.11 14.07
C PRO A 334 15.78 -46.95 15.06
N THR A 335 16.92 -46.96 15.72
CA THR A 335 17.50 -46.00 16.67
C THR A 335 17.53 -44.58 16.12
N LYS A 336 17.06 -43.64 16.94
CA LYS A 336 17.23 -42.20 16.79
C LYS A 336 18.73 -41.85 16.87
N LYS A 337 19.31 -41.42 15.76
CA LYS A 337 20.68 -40.90 15.70
C LYS A 337 20.64 -39.38 15.85
N THR A 338 21.12 -38.92 17.00
CA THR A 338 21.52 -37.55 17.27
C THR A 338 22.90 -37.36 16.65
N ASP A 339 23.08 -36.36 15.79
CA ASP A 339 24.42 -35.80 15.52
C ASP A 339 24.34 -34.27 15.69
N PRO A 340 25.32 -33.65 16.36
CA PRO A 340 25.57 -32.22 16.38
C PRO A 340 26.58 -31.81 15.27
N GLU A 341 26.91 -30.52 15.23
CA GLU A 341 27.82 -29.77 14.34
C GLU A 341 27.05 -28.93 13.28
N GLN A 342 27.25 -27.62 13.16
CA GLN A 342 28.38 -26.74 13.49
C GLN A 342 27.92 -25.34 13.90
#